data_AF-A0A9X0BAU4-F1
#
_entry.id   AF-A0A9X0BAU4-F1
#
_cell.length_a   1.000
_cell.length_b   1.000
_cell.length_c   1.000
_cell.angle_alpha   90.00
_cell.angle_beta   90.00
_cell.angle_gamma   90.00
#
_symmetry.space_group_name_H-M   'P 1'
#
loop_
_entity.id
_entity.type
_entity.pdbx_description
1 polymer ?
#
loop_
_entity_poly.entity_id
_entity_poly.type
_entity_poly.pdbx_seq_one_letter_code
_entity_poly.pdbx_strand_id
1 'polypeptide(L)'
;MEKAWDEATETDLLEALEEALGCTKCQITITEAIMKGDISDGVYNSSHYPPFFVNKRTRDDNISPLDTETKHTDPTWWRRISVSQRERYYALVENNLNRALEETKNADPEAAVLFAHYQVDYHIRQHHLARRGVLNLCRDSNDLHELRSWQWDMAAIDRLTSGKEIEVTDEDEGWLPEERMWGWPTDRNLEKTHQVILWKRSWPKRRKQLKAVRAKWAVIMEERRKQREMLLLKQGATVTVRLYCRGELWDVRKLQREVETGTSIRMGRTTQSLGF
;
A
#
# COMPACT_ATOMS: atom_id res chain seq x y z
N MET A 1 -17.80 17.26 -6.38
CA MET A 1 -16.57 16.69 -5.77
C MET A 1 -16.55 15.19 -6.02
N GLU A 2 -17.59 14.45 -5.64
CA GLU A 2 -17.81 13.00 -5.90
C GLU A 2 -17.51 12.56 -7.35
N LYS A 3 -18.07 13.22 -8.36
CA LYS A 3 -17.78 12.95 -9.78
C LYS A 3 -16.28 13.00 -10.15
N ALA A 4 -15.50 13.88 -9.52
CA ALA A 4 -14.07 14.00 -9.79
C ALA A 4 -13.25 12.88 -9.10
N TRP A 5 -13.74 12.34 -7.97
CA TRP A 5 -13.17 11.16 -7.33
C TRP A 5 -13.46 9.89 -8.14
N ASP A 6 -14.68 9.75 -8.64
CA ASP A 6 -15.06 8.63 -9.52
C ASP A 6 -14.23 8.63 -10.82
N GLU A 7 -14.08 9.80 -11.45
CA GLU A 7 -13.24 9.94 -12.65
C GLU A 7 -11.76 9.63 -12.38
N ALA A 8 -11.21 10.05 -11.23
CA ALA A 8 -9.82 9.75 -10.86
C ALA A 8 -9.60 8.26 -10.58
N THR A 9 -10.53 7.61 -9.86
CA THR A 9 -10.44 6.18 -9.56
C THR A 9 -10.55 5.32 -10.82
N GLU A 10 -11.43 5.71 -11.75
CA GLU A 10 -11.60 5.03 -13.04
C GLU A 10 -10.38 5.23 -13.96
N THR A 11 -9.78 6.41 -13.97
CA THR A 11 -8.54 6.67 -14.72
C THR A 11 -7.39 5.81 -14.22
N ASP A 12 -7.22 5.72 -12.90
CA ASP A 12 -6.21 4.85 -12.29
C ASP A 12 -6.40 3.37 -12.67
N LEU A 13 -7.66 2.92 -12.73
CA LEU A 13 -7.99 1.54 -13.14
C LEU A 13 -7.64 1.27 -14.60
N LEU A 14 -7.93 2.22 -15.50
CA LEU A 14 -7.58 2.12 -16.91
C LEU A 14 -6.06 2.12 -17.14
N GLU A 15 -5.31 2.91 -16.38
CA GLU A 15 -3.86 2.89 -16.44
C GLU A 15 -3.28 1.56 -15.90
N ALA A 16 -3.85 1.01 -14.83
CA ALA A 16 -3.44 -0.30 -14.31
C ALA A 16 -3.74 -1.43 -15.30
N LEU A 17 -4.89 -1.34 -15.99
CA LEU A 17 -5.24 -2.24 -17.09
C LEU A 17 -4.20 -2.17 -18.22
N GLU A 18 -3.90 -0.97 -18.71
CA GLU A 18 -2.92 -0.79 -19.78
C GLU A 18 -1.54 -1.36 -19.40
N GLU A 19 -1.10 -1.09 -18.17
CA GLU A 19 0.15 -1.64 -17.65
C GLU A 19 0.14 -3.17 -17.63
N ALA A 20 -0.95 -3.80 -17.17
CA ALA A 20 -1.08 -5.25 -17.10
C ALA A 20 -1.13 -5.90 -18.49
N LEU A 21 -1.89 -5.33 -19.44
CA LEU A 21 -2.02 -5.84 -20.81
C LEU A 21 -0.70 -5.74 -21.60
N GLY A 22 0.13 -4.75 -21.27
CA GLY A 22 1.47 -4.57 -21.83
C GLY A 22 2.58 -5.29 -21.05
N CYS A 23 2.28 -5.92 -19.91
CA CYS A 23 3.30 -6.49 -19.04
C CYS A 23 3.80 -7.84 -19.56
N THR A 24 5.11 -7.92 -19.82
CA THR A 24 5.82 -9.15 -20.20
C THR A 24 6.73 -9.69 -19.09
N LYS A 25 6.76 -9.00 -17.94
CA LYS A 25 7.71 -9.28 -16.86
C LYS A 25 7.10 -10.09 -15.73
N CYS A 26 5.78 -10.05 -15.58
CA CYS A 26 5.06 -10.80 -14.55
C CYS A 26 5.00 -12.28 -14.95
N GLN A 27 5.50 -13.14 -14.06
CA GLN A 27 5.35 -14.58 -14.15
C GLN A 27 4.58 -14.98 -12.90
N ILE A 28 3.26 -14.98 -13.02
CA ILE A 28 2.34 -15.25 -11.93
C ILE A 28 1.89 -16.70 -12.09
N THR A 29 2.38 -17.59 -11.24
CA THR A 29 1.95 -18.99 -11.20
C THR A 29 0.65 -19.10 -10.44
N ILE A 30 -0.45 -19.19 -11.19
CA ILE A 30 -1.80 -19.37 -10.67
C ILE A 30 -2.23 -20.82 -10.92
N THR A 31 -2.90 -21.43 -9.95
CA THR A 31 -3.52 -22.76 -10.09
C THR A 31 -5.05 -22.67 -10.05
N GLU A 32 -5.74 -23.67 -10.59
CA GLU A 32 -7.20 -23.75 -10.48
C GLU A 32 -7.70 -23.81 -9.04
N ALA A 33 -6.89 -24.37 -8.12
CA ALA A 33 -7.23 -24.42 -6.70
C ALA A 33 -7.35 -23.01 -6.11
N ILE A 34 -6.46 -22.09 -6.51
CA ILE A 34 -6.51 -20.68 -6.10
C ILE A 34 -7.79 -20.03 -6.66
N MET A 35 -8.12 -20.26 -7.93
CA MET A 35 -9.35 -19.75 -8.54
C MET A 35 -10.60 -20.24 -7.80
N LYS A 36 -10.69 -21.55 -7.52
CA LYS A 36 -11.83 -22.14 -6.80
C LYS A 36 -11.95 -21.57 -5.38
N GLY A 37 -10.82 -21.36 -4.70
CA GLY A 37 -10.76 -20.68 -3.41
C GLY A 37 -11.31 -19.25 -3.47
N ASP A 38 -10.80 -18.43 -4.38
CA ASP A 38 -11.25 -17.05 -4.57
C ASP A 38 -12.74 -16.95 -4.94
N ILE A 39 -13.28 -17.91 -5.72
CA ILE A 39 -14.71 -17.99 -6.02
C ILE A 39 -15.50 -18.33 -4.75
N SER A 40 -15.05 -19.32 -3.97
CA SER A 40 -15.72 -19.74 -2.73
C SER A 40 -15.73 -18.67 -1.65
N ASP A 41 -14.64 -17.89 -1.56
CA ASP A 41 -14.52 -16.74 -0.66
C ASP A 41 -15.31 -15.52 -1.18
N GLY A 42 -15.90 -15.63 -2.38
CA GLY A 42 -16.67 -14.57 -3.03
C GLY A 42 -15.83 -13.39 -3.52
N VAL A 43 -14.51 -13.56 -3.56
CA VAL A 43 -13.50 -12.57 -3.99
C VAL A 43 -13.47 -12.42 -5.51
N TYR A 44 -13.66 -13.52 -6.23
CA TYR A 44 -13.79 -13.53 -7.70
C TYR A 44 -15.23 -13.84 -8.10
N ASN A 45 -15.84 -12.96 -8.90
CA ASN A 45 -17.18 -13.14 -9.43
C ASN A 45 -17.19 -12.91 -10.94
N SER A 46 -17.23 -13.99 -11.72
CA SER A 46 -17.28 -13.95 -13.19
C SER A 46 -18.53 -13.29 -13.77
N SER A 47 -19.60 -13.15 -12.98
CA SER A 47 -20.84 -12.49 -13.42
C SER A 47 -20.78 -10.96 -13.32
N HIS A 48 -19.75 -10.41 -12.67
CA HIS A 48 -19.55 -8.97 -12.53
C HIS A 48 -18.22 -8.57 -13.14
N TYR A 49 -18.18 -7.40 -13.78
CA TYR A 49 -16.94 -6.88 -14.33
C TYR A 49 -16.64 -5.50 -13.76
N PRO A 50 -15.46 -5.29 -13.14
CA PRO A 50 -14.32 -6.20 -13.07
C PRO A 50 -14.46 -7.21 -11.91
N PRO A 51 -14.08 -8.49 -12.13
CA PRO A 51 -14.56 -9.62 -11.31
C PRO A 51 -13.98 -9.69 -9.90
N PHE A 52 -12.92 -8.94 -9.62
CA PHE A 52 -12.27 -8.86 -8.30
C PHE A 52 -12.64 -7.61 -7.47
N PHE A 53 -13.49 -6.74 -8.01
CA PHE A 53 -13.74 -5.40 -7.45
C PHE A 53 -15.10 -5.27 -6.77
N VAL A 54 -15.83 -6.38 -6.63
CA VAL A 54 -17.09 -6.40 -5.89
C VAL A 54 -16.78 -6.25 -4.41
N ASN A 55 -17.10 -5.09 -3.84
CA ASN A 55 -16.79 -4.78 -2.45
C ASN A 55 -17.72 -5.55 -1.49
N LYS A 56 -17.39 -6.81 -1.20
CA LYS A 56 -18.18 -7.64 -0.24
C LYS A 56 -17.71 -7.53 1.21
N ARG A 57 -16.64 -6.76 1.48
CA ARG A 57 -16.11 -6.58 2.84
C ARG A 57 -16.76 -5.44 3.62
N THR A 58 -17.84 -4.84 3.12
CA THR A 58 -18.75 -4.03 3.93
C THR A 58 -19.67 -4.95 4.73
N ARG A 59 -19.12 -5.69 5.70
CA ARG A 59 -19.88 -5.81 6.94
C ARG A 59 -19.77 -4.42 7.56
N ASP A 60 -20.88 -3.69 7.47
CA ASP A 60 -21.12 -2.32 7.91
C ASP A 60 -20.73 -2.07 9.38
N ASP A 61 -20.46 -3.13 10.13
CA ASP A 61 -20.23 -3.14 11.57
C ASP A 61 -18.97 -2.35 12.02
N ASN A 62 -18.11 -1.91 11.09
CA ASN A 62 -16.86 -1.19 11.38
C ASN A 62 -16.75 0.20 10.71
N ILE A 63 -17.81 0.69 10.07
CA ILE A 63 -17.82 2.05 9.50
C ILE A 63 -18.03 3.04 10.66
N SER A 64 -17.21 4.08 10.70
CA SER A 64 -17.31 5.11 11.74
C SER A 64 -18.71 5.75 11.67
N PRO A 65 -19.40 6.02 12.80
CA PRO A 65 -20.68 6.75 12.79
C PRO A 65 -20.59 8.17 12.18
N LEU A 66 -19.38 8.64 11.88
CA LEU A 66 -19.09 9.91 11.23
C LEU A 66 -18.75 9.78 9.75
N ASP A 67 -18.67 8.56 9.20
CA ASP A 67 -18.53 8.37 7.76
C ASP A 67 -19.86 8.68 7.08
N THR A 68 -19.89 9.79 6.34
CA THR A 68 -20.95 10.08 5.39
C THR A 68 -20.71 9.20 4.17
N GLU A 69 -21.34 8.04 4.11
CA GLU A 69 -21.25 7.08 3.00
C GLU A 69 -21.43 7.77 1.64
N THR A 70 -20.34 7.92 0.90
CA THR A 70 -20.43 8.09 -0.55
C THR A 70 -20.83 6.74 -1.13
N LYS A 71 -21.93 6.70 -1.86
CA LYS A 71 -22.33 5.53 -2.66
C LYS A 71 -21.23 5.28 -3.68
N HIS A 72 -20.24 4.47 -3.32
CA HIS A 72 -19.24 4.04 -4.27
C HIS A 72 -19.93 3.14 -5.29
N THR A 73 -20.26 3.72 -6.45
CA THR A 73 -20.61 2.95 -7.62
C THR A 73 -19.43 2.03 -7.90
N ASP A 74 -19.65 0.71 -7.93
CA ASP A 74 -18.58 -0.25 -8.21
C ASP A 74 -17.83 0.20 -9.48
N PRO A 75 -16.51 0.45 -9.39
CA PRO A 75 -15.81 1.08 -10.49
C PRO A 75 -15.65 0.09 -11.65
N THR A 76 -16.41 0.31 -12.75
CA THR A 76 -16.40 -0.55 -13.92
C THR A 76 -15.62 0.02 -15.09
N TRP A 77 -14.32 -0.26 -15.15
CA TRP A 77 -13.47 0.17 -16.29
C TRP A 77 -13.90 -0.46 -17.63
N TRP A 78 -14.68 -1.55 -17.63
CA TRP A 78 -15.18 -2.20 -18.84
C TRP A 78 -16.00 -1.28 -19.75
N ARG A 79 -16.69 -0.28 -19.17
CA ARG A 79 -17.47 0.68 -19.95
C ARG A 79 -16.60 1.66 -20.73
N ARG A 80 -15.36 1.90 -20.28
CA ARG A 80 -14.42 2.87 -20.86
C ARG A 80 -13.19 2.24 -21.50
N ILE A 81 -13.08 0.91 -21.50
CA ILE A 81 -11.99 0.22 -22.17
C ILE A 81 -11.98 0.56 -23.67
N SER A 82 -10.80 0.86 -24.22
CA SER A 82 -10.65 1.06 -25.66
C SER A 82 -10.83 -0.25 -26.42
N VAL A 83 -11.12 -0.17 -27.72
CA VAL A 83 -11.22 -1.36 -28.58
C VAL A 83 -9.90 -2.13 -28.59
N SER A 84 -8.77 -1.45 -28.71
CA SER A 84 -7.44 -2.07 -28.72
C SER A 84 -7.10 -2.77 -27.40
N GLN A 85 -7.47 -2.18 -26.26
CA GLN A 85 -7.29 -2.81 -24.95
C GLN A 85 -8.15 -4.07 -24.83
N ARG A 86 -9.38 -4.04 -25.34
CA ARG A 86 -10.28 -5.19 -25.31
C ARG A 86 -9.77 -6.33 -26.19
N GLU A 87 -9.31 -6.02 -27.40
CA GLU A 87 -8.66 -7.00 -28.29
C GLU A 87 -7.44 -7.61 -27.63
N ARG A 88 -6.61 -6.79 -26.98
CA ARG A 88 -5.42 -7.27 -26.27
C ARG A 88 -5.79 -8.17 -25.09
N TYR A 89 -6.84 -7.84 -24.34
CA TYR A 89 -7.36 -8.67 -23.26
C TYR A 89 -7.76 -10.05 -23.79
N TYR A 90 -8.59 -10.12 -24.82
CA TYR A 90 -9.03 -11.40 -25.38
C TYR A 90 -7.89 -12.20 -26.00
N ALA A 91 -6.91 -11.54 -26.64
CA ALA A 91 -5.71 -12.22 -27.12
C ALA A 91 -4.90 -12.87 -25.99
N LEU A 92 -4.83 -12.24 -24.80
CA LEU A 92 -4.19 -12.85 -23.63
C LEU A 92 -5.00 -14.03 -23.07
N VAL A 93 -6.33 -13.91 -23.04
CA VAL A 93 -7.22 -15.02 -22.63
C VAL A 93 -7.05 -16.21 -23.56
N GLU A 94 -7.06 -15.99 -24.88
CA GLU A 94 -6.88 -17.04 -25.88
C GLU A 94 -5.52 -17.73 -25.74
N ASN A 95 -4.43 -16.97 -25.56
CA ASN A 95 -3.10 -17.53 -25.33
C ASN A 95 -3.05 -18.39 -24.05
N ASN A 96 -3.69 -17.94 -22.97
CA ASN A 96 -3.77 -18.70 -21.72
C ASN A 96 -4.62 -19.96 -21.87
N LEU A 97 -5.73 -19.88 -22.61
CA LEU A 97 -6.61 -21.01 -22.89
C LEU A 97 -5.88 -22.07 -23.72
N ASN A 98 -5.19 -21.67 -24.79
CA ASN A 98 -4.41 -22.60 -25.62
C ASN A 98 -3.34 -23.32 -24.79
N ARG A 99 -2.62 -22.59 -23.92
CA ARG A 99 -1.65 -23.20 -23.00
C ARG A 99 -2.33 -24.19 -22.03
N ALA A 100 -3.47 -23.83 -21.45
CA ALA A 100 -4.19 -24.70 -20.53
C ALA A 100 -4.66 -25.99 -21.24
N LEU A 101 -5.22 -25.88 -22.44
CA LEU A 101 -5.66 -27.02 -23.24
C LEU A 101 -4.50 -27.94 -23.68
N GLU A 102 -3.33 -27.38 -23.98
CA GLU A 102 -2.12 -28.16 -24.26
C GLU A 102 -1.63 -28.94 -23.04
N GLU A 103 -1.64 -28.31 -21.86
CA GLU A 103 -1.18 -28.89 -20.60
C GLU A 103 -2.17 -29.94 -20.05
N THR A 104 -3.47 -29.73 -20.27
CA THR A 104 -4.55 -30.59 -19.72
C THR A 104 -5.42 -31.20 -20.82
N LYS A 105 -4.96 -32.34 -21.35
CA LYS A 105 -5.63 -33.08 -22.45
C LYS A 105 -7.10 -33.49 -22.19
N ASN A 106 -7.58 -33.41 -20.95
CA ASN A 106 -8.94 -33.81 -20.52
C ASN A 106 -9.64 -32.71 -19.70
N ALA A 107 -9.22 -31.46 -19.78
CA ALA A 107 -9.91 -30.38 -19.06
C ALA A 107 -11.31 -30.15 -19.64
N ASP A 108 -12.27 -29.89 -18.76
CA ASP A 108 -13.58 -29.38 -19.14
C ASP A 108 -13.40 -28.03 -19.86
N PRO A 109 -13.91 -27.87 -21.09
CA PRO A 109 -13.71 -26.65 -21.87
C PRO A 109 -14.26 -25.40 -21.16
N GLU A 110 -15.36 -25.52 -20.41
CA GLU A 110 -15.93 -24.37 -19.70
C GLU A 110 -15.05 -23.95 -18.51
N ALA A 111 -14.56 -24.92 -17.72
CA ALA A 111 -13.59 -24.67 -16.66
C ALA A 111 -12.28 -24.06 -17.19
N ALA A 112 -11.79 -24.53 -18.35
CA ALA A 112 -10.58 -24.00 -18.97
C ALA A 112 -10.74 -22.54 -19.42
N VAL A 113 -11.89 -22.19 -20.00
CA VAL A 113 -12.23 -20.81 -20.38
C VAL A 113 -12.30 -19.91 -19.14
N LEU A 114 -13.01 -20.35 -18.10
CA LEU A 114 -13.10 -19.61 -16.85
C LEU A 114 -11.72 -19.37 -16.23
N PHE A 115 -10.86 -20.39 -16.23
CA PHE A 115 -9.51 -20.28 -15.70
C PHE A 115 -8.62 -19.33 -16.52
N ALA A 116 -8.72 -19.36 -17.85
CA ALA A 116 -8.00 -18.44 -18.71
C ALA A 116 -8.39 -16.96 -18.45
N HIS A 117 -9.68 -16.70 -18.26
CA HIS A 117 -10.17 -15.38 -17.83
C HIS A 117 -9.62 -14.99 -16.46
N TYR A 118 -9.76 -15.89 -15.47
CA TYR A 118 -9.26 -15.67 -14.12
C TYR A 118 -7.77 -15.31 -14.11
N GLN A 119 -6.93 -15.97 -14.92
CA GLN A 119 -5.51 -15.66 -15.01
C GLN A 119 -5.23 -14.22 -15.46
N VAL A 120 -5.94 -13.75 -16.49
CA VAL A 120 -5.78 -12.37 -16.99
C VAL A 120 -6.33 -11.37 -15.98
N ASP A 121 -7.52 -11.62 -15.44
CA ASP A 121 -8.16 -10.74 -14.46
C ASP A 121 -7.33 -10.61 -13.18
N TYR A 122 -6.74 -11.72 -12.72
CA TYR A 122 -5.89 -11.75 -11.53
C TYR A 122 -4.62 -10.92 -11.78
N HIS A 123 -4.01 -11.05 -12.97
CA HIS A 123 -2.86 -10.25 -13.34
C HIS A 123 -3.18 -8.74 -13.36
N ILE A 124 -4.33 -8.35 -13.93
CA ILE A 124 -4.81 -6.96 -13.91
C ILE A 124 -5.00 -6.48 -12.47
N ARG A 125 -5.62 -7.30 -11.61
CA ARG A 125 -5.79 -6.99 -10.18
C ARG A 125 -4.45 -6.75 -9.51
N GLN A 126 -3.42 -7.57 -9.77
CA GLN A 126 -2.10 -7.38 -9.18
C GLN A 126 -1.48 -6.03 -9.56
N HIS A 127 -1.59 -5.61 -10.82
CA HIS A 127 -1.11 -4.28 -11.24
C HIS A 127 -1.90 -3.14 -10.59
N HIS A 128 -3.22 -3.29 -10.47
CA HIS A 128 -4.05 -2.31 -9.78
C HIS A 128 -3.68 -2.20 -8.29
N LEU A 129 -3.55 -3.33 -7.59
CA LEU A 129 -3.15 -3.37 -6.18
C LEU A 129 -1.73 -2.85 -5.98
N ALA A 130 -0.81 -3.04 -6.94
CA ALA A 130 0.56 -2.55 -6.80
C ALA A 130 0.63 -1.01 -6.70
N ARG A 131 -0.39 -0.30 -7.19
CA ARG A 131 -0.50 1.16 -7.09
C ARG A 131 -1.17 1.65 -5.81
N ARG A 132 -2.01 0.83 -5.18
CA ARG A 132 -2.87 1.23 -4.05
C ARG A 132 -2.63 0.46 -2.77
N GLY A 133 -1.86 -0.61 -2.83
CA GLY A 133 -1.65 -1.51 -1.72
C GLY A 133 -0.87 -0.84 -0.59
N VAL A 134 -1.08 -1.35 0.62
CA VAL A 134 -0.37 -0.93 1.85
C VAL A 134 1.15 -0.97 1.70
N LEU A 135 1.69 -1.81 0.81
CA LEU A 135 3.12 -1.88 0.53
C LEU A 135 3.70 -0.54 0.04
N ASN A 136 2.89 0.31 -0.60
CA ASN A 136 3.36 1.64 -1.04
C ASN A 136 3.70 2.58 0.12
N LEU A 137 3.24 2.27 1.34
CA LEU A 137 3.63 2.98 2.55
C LEU A 137 5.03 2.56 3.03
N CYS A 138 5.50 1.36 2.68
CA CYS A 138 6.83 0.87 3.04
C CYS A 138 7.92 1.61 2.25
N ARG A 139 8.75 2.34 2.98
CA ARG A 139 9.85 3.16 2.44
C ARG A 139 11.06 2.32 2.05
N ASP A 140 11.26 1.18 2.69
CA ASP A 140 12.37 0.26 2.43
C ASP A 140 12.02 -1.18 2.86
N SER A 141 13.01 -2.07 2.82
CA SER A 141 12.84 -3.46 3.20
C SER A 141 12.58 -3.66 4.70
N ASN A 142 13.04 -2.75 5.57
CA ASN A 142 12.78 -2.87 7.00
C ASN A 142 11.31 -2.60 7.29
N ASP A 143 10.74 -1.53 6.71
CA ASP A 143 9.30 -1.26 6.83
C ASP A 143 8.46 -2.46 6.31
N LEU A 144 8.93 -3.16 5.28
CA LEU A 144 8.27 -4.36 4.75
C LEU A 144 8.31 -5.53 5.75
N HIS A 145 9.46 -5.74 6.41
CA HIS A 145 9.61 -6.78 7.43
C HIS A 145 8.75 -6.46 8.67
N GLU A 146 8.72 -5.21 9.12
CA GLU A 146 7.86 -4.75 10.22
C GLU A 146 6.39 -4.95 9.89
N LEU A 147 5.95 -4.56 8.69
CA LEU A 147 4.57 -4.77 8.24
C LEU A 147 4.20 -6.26 8.22
N ARG A 148 5.11 -7.12 7.75
CA ARG A 148 4.89 -8.57 7.74
C ARG A 148 4.78 -9.13 9.15
N SER A 149 5.67 -8.74 10.06
CA SER A 149 5.63 -9.14 11.47
C SER A 149 4.29 -8.75 12.09
N TRP A 150 3.89 -7.48 11.92
CA TRP A 150 2.63 -6.98 12.43
C TRP A 150 1.42 -7.76 11.92
N GLN A 151 1.40 -8.14 10.62
CA GLN A 151 0.29 -8.94 10.10
C GLN A 151 0.22 -10.33 10.72
N TRP A 152 1.35 -10.98 11.00
CA TRP A 152 1.37 -12.25 11.71
C TRP A 152 0.85 -12.11 13.15
N ASP A 153 1.23 -11.03 13.84
CA ASP A 153 0.74 -10.74 15.19
C ASP A 153 -0.77 -10.53 15.19
N MET A 154 -1.30 -9.78 14.22
CA MET A 154 -2.76 -9.58 14.07
C MET A 154 -3.48 -10.87 13.75
N ALA A 155 -2.96 -11.70 12.84
CA ALA A 155 -3.54 -13.00 12.53
C ALA A 155 -3.59 -13.93 13.75
N ALA A 156 -2.60 -13.86 14.65
CA ALA A 156 -2.61 -14.59 15.90
C ALA A 156 -3.72 -14.07 16.85
N ILE A 157 -3.88 -12.74 16.96
CA ILE A 157 -4.95 -12.13 17.77
C ILE A 157 -6.34 -12.48 17.21
N ASP A 158 -6.52 -12.44 15.89
CA ASP A 158 -7.79 -12.79 15.24
C ASP A 158 -8.18 -14.24 15.50
N ARG A 159 -7.21 -15.18 15.47
CA ARG A 159 -7.44 -16.59 15.84
C ARG A 159 -7.89 -16.72 17.30
N LEU A 160 -7.28 -15.98 18.21
CA LEU A 160 -7.67 -16.00 19.63
C LEU A 160 -9.06 -15.39 19.87
N THR A 161 -9.42 -14.34 19.12
CA THR A 161 -10.65 -13.56 19.31
C THR A 161 -11.86 -14.21 18.64
N SER A 162 -11.65 -14.95 17.54
CA SER A 162 -12.73 -15.55 16.74
C SER A 162 -13.40 -16.76 17.39
N GLY A 163 -12.94 -17.21 18.57
CA GLY A 163 -13.63 -18.24 19.36
C GLY A 163 -13.80 -19.60 18.67
N LYS A 164 -13.12 -19.81 17.52
CA LYS A 164 -12.99 -21.15 16.94
C LYS A 164 -12.13 -21.95 17.90
N GLU A 165 -12.76 -22.86 18.66
CA GLU A 165 -12.05 -23.92 19.34
C GLU A 165 -11.06 -24.53 18.36
N ILE A 166 -9.82 -24.61 18.81
CA ILE A 166 -8.73 -25.16 18.04
C ILE A 166 -9.00 -26.65 17.97
N GLU A 167 -9.73 -27.11 16.94
CA GLU A 167 -9.47 -28.45 16.42
C GLU A 167 -8.03 -28.40 15.90
N VAL A 168 -7.08 -28.69 16.79
CA VAL A 168 -5.72 -29.00 16.42
C VAL A 168 -5.84 -30.28 15.62
N THR A 169 -6.02 -30.18 14.31
CA THR A 169 -5.59 -31.25 13.44
C THR A 169 -4.06 -31.28 13.52
N ASP A 170 -3.46 -32.47 13.53
CA ASP A 170 -2.01 -32.68 13.63
C ASP A 170 -1.19 -31.94 12.55
N GLU A 171 -1.85 -31.27 11.60
CA GLU A 171 -1.26 -30.39 10.58
C GLU A 171 -1.02 -28.95 11.04
N ASP A 172 -1.70 -28.46 12.09
CA ASP A 172 -1.61 -27.06 12.56
C ASP A 172 -0.57 -26.86 13.70
N GLU A 173 -0.01 -27.95 14.26
CA GLU A 173 1.18 -27.90 15.15
C GLU A 173 2.49 -27.60 14.38
N GLY A 174 2.42 -27.53 13.05
CA GLY A 174 3.58 -27.52 12.16
C GLY A 174 3.97 -26.18 11.54
N TRP A 175 3.50 -25.02 12.03
CA TRP A 175 3.99 -23.73 11.51
C TRP A 175 5.44 -23.50 11.99
N LEU A 176 6.38 -24.08 11.23
CA LEU A 176 7.80 -23.90 11.45
C LEU A 176 8.13 -22.40 11.48
N PRO A 177 9.02 -21.93 12.39
CA PRO A 177 9.48 -20.55 12.43
C PRO A 177 9.94 -19.99 11.08
N GLU A 178 10.34 -20.87 10.15
CA GLU A 178 10.79 -20.54 8.80
C GLU A 178 9.65 -20.09 7.86
N GLU A 179 8.41 -20.60 8.02
CA GLU A 179 7.26 -20.17 7.20
C GLU A 179 6.82 -18.73 7.54
N ARG A 180 6.97 -18.32 8.80
CA ARG A 180 6.77 -16.92 9.22
C ARG A 180 7.79 -15.97 8.59
N MET A 181 8.98 -16.45 8.26
CA MET A 181 10.09 -15.58 7.88
C MET A 181 9.89 -14.95 6.48
N TRP A 182 9.25 -15.67 5.56
CA TRP A 182 9.07 -15.22 4.17
C TRP A 182 7.63 -15.16 3.67
N GLY A 183 6.69 -15.85 4.34
CA GLY A 183 5.28 -15.89 3.97
C GLY A 183 4.43 -14.77 4.57
N TRP A 184 3.18 -14.69 4.09
CA TRP A 184 2.15 -13.78 4.58
C TRP A 184 1.00 -14.59 5.20
N PRO A 185 0.40 -14.14 6.31
CA PRO A 185 -0.70 -14.87 6.93
C PRO A 185 -1.87 -14.96 5.95
N THR A 186 -2.46 -16.15 5.82
CA THR A 186 -3.63 -16.42 4.96
C THR A 186 -3.48 -16.06 3.47
N ASP A 187 -2.26 -15.86 2.96
CA ASP A 187 -1.96 -15.54 1.54
C ASP A 187 -2.01 -16.78 0.64
N ARG A 188 -3.10 -17.55 0.72
CA ARG A 188 -3.29 -18.80 -0.05
C ARG A 188 -3.28 -18.55 -1.56
N ASN A 189 -3.68 -17.37 -1.98
CA ASN A 189 -3.71 -16.97 -3.38
C ASN A 189 -2.42 -16.25 -3.84
N LEU A 190 -1.37 -16.19 -3.01
CA LEU A 190 -0.08 -15.56 -3.29
C LEU A 190 -0.16 -14.07 -3.65
N GLU A 191 -1.29 -13.40 -3.38
CA GLU A 191 -1.51 -11.99 -3.71
C GLU A 191 -0.42 -11.12 -3.08
N LYS A 192 -0.23 -11.22 -1.76
CA LYS A 192 0.75 -10.38 -1.05
C LYS A 192 2.16 -10.69 -1.52
N THR A 193 2.45 -11.96 -1.77
CA THR A 193 3.74 -12.39 -2.32
C THR A 193 4.02 -11.70 -3.67
N HIS A 194 3.04 -11.65 -4.56
CA HIS A 194 3.17 -11.03 -5.88
C HIS A 194 3.27 -9.51 -5.78
N GLN A 195 2.49 -8.90 -4.88
CA GLN A 195 2.59 -7.49 -4.55
C GLN A 195 4.01 -7.10 -4.09
N VAL A 196 4.66 -7.94 -3.27
CA VAL A 196 6.07 -7.70 -2.86
C VAL A 196 7.01 -7.73 -4.05
N ILE A 197 6.83 -8.66 -5.00
CA ILE A 197 7.65 -8.73 -6.20
C ILE A 197 7.51 -7.46 -7.03
N LEU A 198 6.28 -6.99 -7.26
CA LEU A 198 6.03 -5.74 -7.99
C LEU A 198 6.58 -4.52 -7.25
N TRP A 199 6.43 -4.48 -5.93
CA TRP A 199 6.99 -3.45 -5.06
C TRP A 199 8.53 -3.42 -5.14
N LYS A 200 9.20 -4.58 -5.12
CA LYS A 200 10.67 -4.67 -5.26
C LYS A 200 11.11 -4.20 -6.65
N ARG A 201 10.40 -4.60 -7.71
CA ARG A 201 10.69 -4.17 -9.08
C ARG A 201 10.55 -2.67 -9.28
N SER A 202 9.59 -2.04 -8.60
CA SER A 202 9.37 -0.59 -8.67
C SER A 202 10.34 0.23 -7.80
N TRP A 203 11.19 -0.43 -6.99
CA TRP A 203 12.10 0.23 -6.06
C TRP A 203 12.97 1.34 -6.68
N PRO A 204 13.62 1.16 -7.84
CA PRO A 204 14.45 2.21 -8.43
C PRO A 204 13.65 3.47 -8.77
N LYS A 205 12.43 3.29 -9.32
CA LYS A 205 11.51 4.38 -9.66
C LYS A 205 11.05 5.10 -8.39
N ARG A 206 10.62 4.35 -7.36
CA ARG A 206 10.21 4.91 -6.07
C ARG A 206 11.34 5.68 -5.39
N ARG A 207 12.57 5.15 -5.39
CA ARG A 207 13.74 5.84 -4.85
C ARG A 207 14.02 7.17 -5.57
N LYS A 208 13.88 7.21 -6.90
CA LYS A 208 14.02 8.45 -7.68
C LYS A 208 12.94 9.47 -7.30
N GLN A 209 11.69 9.03 -7.19
CA GLN A 209 10.56 9.88 -6.76
C GLN A 209 10.77 10.41 -5.33
N LEU A 210 11.15 9.55 -4.38
CA LEU A 210 11.44 9.95 -3.00
C LEU A 210 12.55 11.00 -2.93
N LYS A 211 13.63 10.85 -3.70
CA LYS A 211 14.69 11.87 -3.77
C LYS A 211 14.15 13.20 -4.30
N ALA A 212 13.33 13.17 -5.35
CA ALA A 212 12.73 14.39 -5.92
C ALA A 212 11.78 15.08 -4.93
N VAL A 213 10.94 14.31 -4.23
CA VAL A 213 10.03 14.84 -3.20
C VAL A 213 10.80 15.41 -2.02
N ARG A 214 11.85 14.74 -1.54
CA ARG A 214 12.72 15.26 -0.47
C ARG A 214 13.39 16.57 -0.87
N ALA A 215 13.84 16.69 -2.12
CA ALA A 215 14.41 17.95 -2.63
C ALA A 215 13.37 19.08 -2.65
N LYS A 216 12.16 18.81 -3.15
CA LYS A 216 11.05 19.79 -3.11
C LYS A 216 10.69 20.19 -1.69
N TRP A 217 10.63 19.22 -0.77
CA TRP A 217 10.34 19.46 0.64
C TRP A 217 11.41 20.32 1.31
N ALA A 218 12.69 20.09 1.01
CA ALA A 218 13.77 20.92 1.52
C ALA A 218 13.63 22.39 1.10
N VAL A 219 13.25 22.64 -0.16
CA VAL A 219 12.96 24.01 -0.65
C VAL A 219 11.79 24.63 0.11
N ILE A 220 10.69 23.90 0.30
CA ILE A 220 9.53 24.37 1.06
C ILE A 220 9.92 24.70 2.50
N MET A 221 10.70 23.84 3.15
CA MET A 221 11.13 24.03 4.54
C MET A 221 12.03 25.26 4.70
N GLU A 222 12.93 25.48 3.75
CA GLU A 222 13.80 26.65 3.71
C GLU A 222 13.00 27.94 3.49
N GLU A 223 12.03 27.93 2.58
CA GLU A 223 11.13 29.07 2.36
C GLU A 223 10.30 29.36 3.63
N ARG A 224 9.75 28.32 4.26
CA ARG A 224 9.03 28.43 5.54
C ARG A 224 9.94 28.93 6.68
N ARG A 225 11.23 28.61 6.66
CA ARG A 225 12.21 29.15 7.63
C ARG A 225 12.38 30.66 7.42
N LYS A 226 12.62 31.10 6.19
CA LYS A 226 12.75 32.54 5.84
C LYS A 226 11.49 33.33 6.17
N GLN A 227 10.31 32.78 5.87
CA GLN A 227 9.03 33.41 6.23
C GLN A 227 8.89 33.62 7.74
N ARG A 228 9.28 32.61 8.55
CA ARG A 228 9.28 32.74 10.02
C ARG A 228 10.25 33.81 10.50
N GLU A 229 11.46 33.86 9.95
CA GLU A 229 12.46 34.89 10.28
C GLU A 229 11.98 36.30 9.94
N MET A 230 11.38 36.48 8.77
CA MET A 230 10.81 37.76 8.34
C MET A 230 9.63 38.20 9.22
N LEU A 231 8.77 37.27 9.64
CA LEU A 231 7.70 37.57 10.58
C LEU A 231 8.25 38.00 11.94
N LEU A 232 9.28 37.31 12.45
CA LEU A 232 9.93 37.68 13.70
C LEU A 232 10.58 39.07 13.61
N LEU A 233 11.24 39.40 12.50
CA LEU A 233 11.81 40.74 12.28
C LEU A 233 10.73 41.83 12.19
N LYS A 234 9.62 41.57 11.48
CA LYS A 234 8.51 42.52 11.32
C LYS A 234 7.70 42.74 12.60
N GLN A 235 7.60 41.74 13.47
CA GLN A 235 6.88 41.83 14.74
C GLN A 235 7.75 42.38 15.89
N GLY A 236 9.01 42.81 15.62
CA GLY A 236 9.95 43.24 16.67
C GLY A 236 10.22 42.14 17.69
N ALA A 237 10.32 40.89 17.25
CA ALA A 237 9.95 39.74 18.06
C ALA A 237 10.89 39.47 19.25
N THR A 238 10.36 39.75 20.44
CA THR A 238 10.62 38.99 21.65
C THR A 238 10.02 37.58 21.52
N VAL A 239 10.85 36.53 21.54
CA VAL A 239 10.35 35.16 21.68
C VAL A 239 9.98 34.95 23.14
N THR A 240 8.70 34.71 23.42
CA THR A 240 8.24 34.30 24.77
C THR A 240 8.25 32.78 24.85
N VAL A 241 9.17 32.23 25.63
CA VAL A 241 9.20 30.78 25.92
C VAL A 241 8.55 30.57 27.28
N ARG A 242 7.51 29.74 27.32
CA ARG A 242 6.88 29.29 28.58
C ARG A 242 7.51 27.96 28.97
N LEU A 243 8.24 27.95 30.09
CA LEU A 243 8.84 26.74 30.63
C LEU A 243 7.87 26.11 31.63
N TYR A 244 7.48 24.87 31.38
CA TYR A 244 6.68 24.07 32.30
C TYR A 244 7.55 22.97 32.88
N CYS A 245 7.55 22.84 34.20
CA CYS A 245 8.13 21.70 34.91
C CYS A 245 7.06 21.08 35.79
N ARG A 246 6.80 19.79 35.60
CA ARG A 246 5.80 19.02 36.38
C ARG A 246 4.39 19.63 36.40
N GLY A 247 3.93 20.16 35.26
CA GLY A 247 2.55 20.65 35.11
C GLY A 247 2.31 22.07 35.61
N GLU A 248 3.29 22.71 36.26
CA GLU A 248 3.20 24.11 36.70
C GLU A 248 4.08 25.02 35.83
N LEU A 249 3.56 26.20 35.49
CA LEU A 249 4.27 27.22 34.71
C LEU A 249 5.35 27.84 35.60
N TRP A 250 6.61 27.59 35.27
CA TRP A 250 7.75 27.99 36.10
C TRP A 250 8.22 29.42 35.80
N ASP A 251 8.23 29.83 34.53
CA ASP A 251 8.73 31.15 34.11
C ASP A 251 8.27 31.51 32.69
N VAL A 252 8.12 32.82 32.42
CA VAL A 252 7.87 33.36 31.06
C VAL A 252 8.98 34.34 30.72
N ARG A 253 9.99 33.87 30.00
CA ARG A 253 11.13 34.71 29.59
C ARG A 253 10.90 35.30 28.21
N LYS A 254 11.13 36.61 28.08
CA LYS A 254 11.22 37.32 26.80
C LYS A 254 12.67 37.31 26.34
N LEU A 255 12.97 36.55 25.29
CA LEU A 255 14.28 36.62 24.64
C LEU A 255 14.26 37.77 23.63
N GLN A 256 14.97 38.85 23.95
CA GLN A 256 15.32 39.89 22.97
C GLN A 256 16.61 39.49 22.27
N ARG A 257 16.64 39.64 20.95
CA ARG A 257 17.86 39.44 20.16
C ARG A 257 18.71 40.70 20.28
N GLU A 258 19.73 40.66 21.12
CA GLU A 258 20.79 41.68 21.08
C GLU A 258 21.55 41.49 19.76
N VAL A 259 21.54 42.52 18.92
CA VAL A 259 22.38 42.57 17.73
C VAL A 259 23.75 43.04 18.18
N GLU A 260 24.63 42.10 18.52
CA GLU A 260 26.04 42.41 18.79
C GLU A 260 26.71 42.91 17.49
N THR A 261 26.78 44.23 17.31
CA THR A 261 27.77 44.85 16.42
C THR A 261 29.11 44.85 17.13
N GLY A 262 29.77 43.69 17.15
CA GLY A 262 31.10 43.56 17.76
C GLY A 262 31.75 42.25 17.34
N THR A 263 32.92 42.34 16.72
CA THR A 263 33.82 41.23 16.37
C THR A 263 34.08 40.35 17.59
N SER A 264 33.29 39.29 17.78
CA SER A 264 33.48 38.33 18.84
C SER A 264 34.38 37.19 18.37
N ILE A 265 35.61 37.24 18.87
CA ILE A 265 36.65 36.23 18.76
C ILE A 265 36.07 34.89 19.24
N ARG A 266 36.15 33.85 18.41
CA ARG A 266 35.90 32.46 18.81
C ARG A 266 36.85 32.08 19.94
N MET A 267 36.35 32.02 21.17
CA MET A 267 36.99 31.28 22.27
C MET A 267 36.51 29.84 22.24
N GLY A 268 37.48 28.92 22.26
CA GLY A 268 37.28 27.47 22.13
C GLY A 268 36.45 26.87 23.26
N ARG A 269 35.71 25.83 22.90
CA ARG A 269 34.93 25.01 23.82
C ARG A 269 35.87 23.96 24.43
N THR A 270 36.39 24.22 25.62
CA THR A 270 37.09 23.19 26.41
C THR A 270 36.02 22.30 27.03
N THR A 271 35.89 21.08 26.53
CA THR A 271 35.12 20.02 27.20
C THR A 271 35.92 19.53 28.40
N GLN A 272 35.51 19.90 29.62
CA GLN A 272 35.90 19.14 30.80
C GLN A 272 34.92 17.97 30.96
N SER A 273 35.43 16.77 30.73
CA SER A 273 34.86 15.54 31.23
C SER A 273 35.01 15.50 32.75
N LEU A 274 33.93 15.27 33.47
CA LEU A 274 34.00 14.73 34.83
C LEU A 274 33.25 13.41 34.80
N GLY A 275 34.02 12.33 34.71
CA GLY A 275 33.63 11.06 35.30
C GLY A 275 34.11 11.05 36.74
N PHE A 276 33.23 10.68 37.65
CA PHE A 276 33.35 9.53 38.56
C PHE A 276 31.94 9.12 38.96
#